data_AF-A0A6J2JGC6-F1
#
_entry.id   AF-A0A6J2JGC6-F1
#
_cell.length_a   1.000
_cell.length_b   1.000
_cell.length_c   1.000
_cell.angle_alpha   90.00
_cell.angle_beta   90.00
_cell.angle_gamma   90.00
#
_symmetry.space_group_name_H-M   'P 1'
#
loop_
_entity.id
_entity.type
_entity.pdbx_description
1 polymer ?
#
loop_
_entity_poly.entity_id
_entity_poly.type
_entity_poly.pdbx_seq_one_letter_code
_entity_poly.pdbx_strand_id
1 'polypeptide(L)'
;MPPILSKEEKRQKKKIAERIRMENIRKDPEKYALWRVKMQESYLKRKREGKILSVSNLTPREQKNQRKKSRESSKKSYYKKKLKEQTEKQIVDVVSNANIIMSDPFSLTPKREEEISSPSRPIKSPSPPTPASVPIRSLWVRSPKNYKSVSRKSRVLSTNATVFNLSRSSTMCSSITPEPDSAISLQLQSPISPKPDSKRFLQVYSPTSSISDSPRSLSPQSNTSITGIPTHIENPKCVQTAQQKISAKKKSPWKHLLCKYIYRYRAELRIKDQQIRDLKRMNENYKKLLQRWHRFRKFKNAHNQHEQKIQEIDVSENKKLHFESICSKAKEDIIIFLEEDENSRICPGKNEFVSKGKIKKQKRYLTDSLKNLHKKYIATSQYKISYSSFCKLRPFWIRIASVNIRDTCLCKVHENMELVVTALRKK
;
A
#
# COMPACT_ATOMS: atom_id res chain seq x y z
N MET A 1 -22.03 27.26 -4.86
CA MET A 1 -21.61 26.31 -3.79
C MET A 1 -20.13 26.01 -3.95
N PRO A 2 -19.32 25.96 -2.87
CA PRO A 2 -17.90 25.60 -3.00
C PRO A 2 -17.76 24.15 -3.51
N PRO A 3 -16.79 23.86 -4.39
CA PRO A 3 -16.63 22.54 -4.99
C PRO A 3 -16.36 21.49 -3.91
N ILE A 4 -17.12 20.38 -3.98
CA ILE A 4 -16.97 19.26 -3.06
C ILE A 4 -15.66 18.54 -3.39
N LEU A 5 -14.60 18.89 -2.66
CA LEU A 5 -13.28 18.28 -2.83
C LEU A 5 -13.33 16.78 -2.54
N SER A 6 -12.66 16.02 -3.39
CA SER A 6 -12.44 14.58 -3.20
C SER A 6 -11.73 14.31 -1.87
N LYS A 7 -11.94 13.12 -1.29
CA LYS A 7 -11.27 12.69 -0.06
C LYS A 7 -9.74 12.76 -0.19
N GLU A 8 -9.22 12.47 -1.38
CA GLU A 8 -7.80 12.51 -1.67
C GLU A 8 -7.26 13.94 -1.73
N GLU A 9 -7.99 14.84 -2.38
CA GLU A 9 -7.67 16.27 -2.44
C GLU A 9 -7.70 16.92 -1.05
N LYS A 10 -8.70 16.59 -0.23
CA LYS A 10 -8.74 17.03 1.18
C LYS A 10 -7.51 16.57 1.95
N ARG A 11 -7.06 15.32 1.71
CA ARG A 11 -5.83 14.77 2.34
C ARG A 11 -4.58 15.48 1.84
N GLN A 12 -4.50 15.81 0.55
CA GLN A 12 -3.38 16.55 -0.03
C GLN A 12 -3.34 17.99 0.49
N LYS A 13 -4.46 18.71 0.52
CA LYS A 13 -4.56 20.05 1.10
C LYS A 13 -4.10 20.07 2.55
N LYS A 14 -4.50 19.06 3.36
CA LYS A 14 -4.02 18.93 4.74
C LYS A 14 -2.49 18.72 4.82
N LYS A 15 -1.90 17.93 3.93
CA LYS A 15 -0.43 17.74 3.87
C LYS A 15 0.31 19.02 3.48
N ILE A 16 -0.25 19.79 2.53
CA ILE A 16 0.33 21.06 2.08
C ILE A 16 0.25 22.10 3.20
N ALA A 17 -0.91 22.26 3.84
CA ALA A 17 -1.09 23.18 4.95
C ALA A 17 -0.15 22.86 6.13
N GLU A 18 0.03 21.57 6.46
CA GLU A 18 0.98 21.16 7.50
C GLU A 18 2.44 21.45 7.11
N ARG A 19 2.80 21.30 5.83
CA ARG A 19 4.14 21.65 5.33
C ARG A 19 4.40 23.15 5.48
N ILE A 20 3.45 23.98 5.07
CA ILE A 20 3.53 25.45 5.19
C ILE A 20 3.63 25.84 6.67
N ARG A 21 2.82 25.22 7.54
CA ARG A 21 2.89 25.46 8.99
C ARG A 21 4.27 25.15 9.56
N MET A 22 4.84 24.00 9.21
CA MET A 22 6.19 23.61 9.68
C MET A 22 7.29 24.51 9.11
N GLU A 23 7.13 25.00 7.89
CA GLU A 23 8.04 25.96 7.28
C GLU A 23 7.97 27.32 7.97
N ASN A 24 6.76 27.80 8.32
CA ASN A 24 6.58 29.01 9.11
C ASN A 24 7.18 28.88 10.52
N ILE A 25 7.04 27.72 11.17
CA ILE A 25 7.70 27.45 12.46
C ILE A 25 9.22 27.42 12.30
N ARG A 26 9.75 26.91 11.18
CA ARG A 26 11.20 26.85 10.92
C ARG A 26 11.81 28.23 10.64
N LYS A 27 11.05 29.14 10.03
CA LYS A 27 11.50 30.52 9.73
C LYS A 27 11.66 31.38 10.99
N ASP A 28 10.91 31.08 12.05
CA ASP A 28 10.94 31.79 13.32
C ASP A 28 11.80 31.02 14.35
N PRO A 29 12.98 31.54 14.76
CA PRO A 29 13.93 30.82 15.59
C PRO A 29 13.36 30.47 16.98
N GLU A 30 12.56 31.36 17.58
CA GLU A 30 11.97 31.14 18.91
C GLU A 30 10.90 30.06 18.86
N LYS A 31 10.00 30.13 17.87
CA LYS A 31 8.98 29.09 17.66
C LYS A 31 9.61 27.74 17.35
N TYR A 32 10.72 27.72 16.61
CA TYR A 32 11.44 26.48 16.33
C TYR A 32 12.08 25.88 17.60
N ALA A 33 12.67 26.71 18.46
CA ALA A 33 13.24 26.27 19.74
C ALA A 33 12.16 25.67 20.65
N LEU A 34 11.02 26.35 20.82
CA LEU A 34 9.88 25.85 21.59
C LEU A 34 9.34 24.53 21.03
N TRP A 35 9.23 24.44 19.70
CA TRP A 35 8.80 23.20 19.03
C TRP A 35 9.78 22.04 19.29
N ARG A 36 11.09 22.29 19.26
CA ARG A 36 12.13 21.28 19.56
C ARG A 36 12.01 20.76 21.00
N VAL A 37 11.86 21.65 21.98
CA VAL A 37 11.68 21.28 23.40
C VAL A 37 10.44 20.42 23.57
N LYS A 38 9.30 20.85 23.02
CA LYS A 38 8.04 20.09 23.07
C LYS A 38 8.16 18.70 22.44
N MET A 39 8.89 18.57 21.33
CA MET A 39 9.14 17.28 20.70
C MET A 39 10.04 16.38 21.54
N GLN A 40 11.05 16.96 22.20
CA GLN A 40 11.95 16.24 23.12
C GLN A 40 11.18 15.72 24.34
N GLU A 41 10.35 16.54 24.98
CA GLU A 41 9.49 16.14 26.09
C GLU A 41 8.54 15.01 25.70
N SER A 42 7.89 15.13 24.52
CA SER A 42 7.00 14.09 23.98
C SER A 42 7.73 12.79 23.68
N TYR A 43 8.99 12.86 23.27
CA TYR A 43 9.85 11.69 23.07
C TYR A 43 10.20 11.02 24.41
N LEU A 44 10.66 11.80 25.39
CA LEU A 44 10.99 11.30 26.74
C LEU A 44 9.77 10.68 27.43
N LYS A 45 8.59 11.27 27.28
CA LYS A 45 7.34 10.71 27.78
C LYS A 45 7.03 9.34 27.16
N ARG A 46 7.10 9.23 25.82
CA ARG A 46 6.88 7.94 25.13
C ARG A 46 7.94 6.88 25.46
N LYS A 47 9.18 7.30 25.76
CA LYS A 47 10.26 6.42 26.22
C LYS A 47 9.97 5.91 27.64
N ARG A 48 9.53 6.78 28.57
CA ARG A 48 9.08 6.39 29.91
C ARG A 48 7.88 5.44 29.88
N GLU A 49 6.93 5.68 28.98
CA GLU A 49 5.74 4.83 28.78
C GLU A 49 6.05 3.50 28.05
N GLY A 50 7.31 3.21 27.69
CA GLY A 50 7.69 1.98 27.00
C GLY A 50 7.22 1.89 25.53
N LYS A 51 6.62 2.94 24.98
CA LYS A 51 6.11 2.98 23.59
C LYS A 51 7.23 3.07 22.54
N ILE A 52 8.44 3.47 22.96
CA ILE A 52 9.63 3.51 22.13
C ILE A 52 10.64 2.52 22.72
N LEU A 53 10.69 1.32 22.14
CA LEU A 53 11.67 0.31 22.51
C LEU A 53 12.99 0.55 21.78
N SER A 54 14.09 0.40 22.51
CA SER A 54 15.43 0.29 21.90
C SER A 54 15.48 -0.95 21.01
N VAL A 55 16.29 -0.93 19.94
CA VAL A 55 16.46 -2.09 19.05
C VAL A 55 16.94 -3.32 19.81
N SER A 56 17.75 -3.13 20.86
CA SER A 56 18.19 -4.18 21.78
C SER A 56 17.06 -4.86 22.53
N ASN A 57 15.97 -4.13 22.79
CA ASN A 57 14.83 -4.57 23.60
C ASN A 57 13.69 -5.11 22.72
N LEU A 58 13.85 -5.11 21.39
CA LEU A 58 12.92 -5.75 20.46
C LEU A 58 13.15 -7.25 20.44
N THR A 59 12.07 -8.02 20.27
CA THR A 59 12.19 -9.47 20.05
C THR A 59 12.98 -9.76 18.76
N PRO A 60 13.65 -10.92 18.62
CA PRO A 60 14.39 -11.26 17.39
C PRO A 60 13.55 -11.15 16.11
N ARG A 61 12.25 -11.48 16.20
CA ARG A 61 11.29 -11.36 15.10
C ARG A 61 11.03 -9.89 14.74
N GLU A 62 10.86 -9.01 15.72
CA GLU A 62 10.70 -7.57 15.50
C GLU A 62 11.98 -6.92 15.00
N GLN A 63 13.15 -7.32 15.48
CA GLN A 63 14.44 -6.88 14.94
C GLN A 63 14.57 -7.24 13.46
N LYS A 64 14.17 -8.46 13.06
CA LYS A 64 14.14 -8.88 11.65
C LYS A 64 13.18 -8.01 10.82
N ASN A 65 11.98 -7.74 11.34
CA ASN A 65 11.01 -6.85 10.70
C ASN A 65 11.53 -5.41 10.57
N GLN A 66 12.19 -4.89 11.60
CA GLN A 66 12.80 -3.56 11.58
C GLN A 66 13.93 -3.49 10.53
N ARG A 67 14.81 -4.50 10.48
CA ARG A 67 15.84 -4.61 9.42
C ARG A 67 15.22 -4.69 8.02
N LYS A 68 14.11 -5.42 7.85
CA LYS A 68 13.36 -5.48 6.59
C LYS A 68 12.84 -4.09 6.18
N LYS A 69 12.17 -3.38 7.10
CA LYS A 69 11.69 -2.00 6.89
C LYS A 69 12.83 -1.04 6.56
N SER A 70 13.97 -1.14 7.24
CA SER A 70 15.16 -0.33 6.95
C SER A 70 15.73 -0.61 5.56
N ARG A 71 15.79 -1.89 5.14
CA ARG A 71 16.22 -2.27 3.78
C ARG A 71 15.27 -1.72 2.72
N GLU A 72 13.96 -1.84 2.93
CA GLU A 72 12.94 -1.30 2.02
C GLU A 72 13.00 0.23 1.90
N SER A 73 13.15 0.92 3.03
CA SER A 73 13.28 2.38 3.08
C SER A 73 14.56 2.85 2.38
N SER A 74 15.68 2.12 2.59
CA SER A 74 16.95 2.39 1.92
C SER A 74 16.83 2.20 0.41
N LYS A 75 16.20 1.10 -0.04
CA LYS A 75 15.90 0.86 -1.47
C LYS A 75 15.06 2.01 -2.05
N LYS A 76 13.98 2.41 -1.38
CA LYS A 76 13.11 3.52 -1.82
C LYS A 76 13.89 4.84 -1.94
N SER A 77 14.72 5.15 -0.94
CA SER A 77 15.56 6.34 -0.94
C SER A 77 16.53 6.33 -2.13
N TYR A 78 17.21 5.20 -2.36
CA TYR A 78 18.13 5.00 -3.49
C TYR A 78 17.42 5.19 -4.84
N TYR A 79 16.27 4.55 -5.05
CA TYR A 79 15.50 4.70 -6.28
C TYR A 79 15.04 6.14 -6.51
N LYS A 80 14.56 6.82 -5.46
CA LYS A 80 14.15 8.23 -5.55
C LYS A 80 15.32 9.14 -5.91
N LYS A 81 16.51 8.88 -5.35
CA LYS A 81 17.73 9.60 -5.69
C LYS A 81 18.12 9.38 -7.15
N LYS A 82 18.15 8.12 -7.60
CA LYS A 82 18.48 7.76 -8.99
C LYS A 82 17.49 8.37 -10.00
N LEU A 83 16.20 8.39 -9.67
CA LEU A 83 15.18 9.01 -10.52
C LEU A 83 15.40 10.53 -10.61
N LYS A 84 15.74 11.18 -9.49
CA LYS A 84 16.07 12.61 -9.46
C LYS A 84 17.29 12.92 -10.33
N GLU A 85 18.35 12.13 -10.23
CA GLU A 85 19.56 12.25 -11.06
C GLU A 85 19.22 12.05 -12.56
N GLN A 86 18.33 11.12 -12.91
CA GLN A 86 17.88 10.93 -14.29
C GLN A 86 17.07 12.12 -14.79
N THR A 87 16.14 12.65 -13.98
CA THR A 87 15.36 13.84 -14.35
C THR A 87 16.24 15.07 -14.48
N GLU A 88 17.24 15.24 -13.62
CA GLU A 88 18.19 16.35 -13.69
C GLU A 88 19.03 16.26 -14.97
N LYS A 89 19.50 15.06 -15.35
CA LYS A 89 20.19 14.85 -16.64
C LYS A 89 19.30 15.18 -17.84
N GLN A 90 18.06 14.70 -17.86
CA GLN A 90 17.12 15.02 -18.94
C GLN A 90 16.84 16.52 -19.05
N ILE A 91 16.70 17.22 -17.93
CA ILE A 91 16.50 18.68 -17.93
C ILE A 91 17.74 19.37 -18.51
N VAL A 92 18.94 18.98 -18.09
CA VAL A 92 20.20 19.52 -18.63
C VAL A 92 20.26 19.29 -20.14
N ASP A 93 20.00 18.06 -20.60
CA ASP A 93 20.03 17.68 -22.02
C ASP A 93 19.04 18.52 -22.85
N VAL A 94 17.83 18.75 -22.34
CA VAL A 94 16.80 19.60 -22.98
C VAL A 94 17.24 21.06 -23.04
N VAL A 95 17.81 21.61 -21.96
CA VAL A 95 18.30 22.99 -21.92
C VAL A 95 19.49 23.18 -22.86
N SER A 96 20.42 22.23 -22.93
CA SER A 96 21.53 22.27 -23.89
C SER A 96 21.07 22.14 -25.33
N ASN A 97 20.05 21.32 -25.62
CA ASN A 97 19.51 21.20 -26.98
C ASN A 97 18.71 22.45 -27.41
N ALA A 98 18.00 23.11 -26.49
CA ALA A 98 17.31 24.36 -26.76
C ALA A 98 18.28 25.52 -27.05
N ASN A 99 19.42 25.56 -26.37
CA ASN A 99 20.47 26.56 -26.61
C ASN A 99 21.18 26.38 -27.98
N ILE A 100 21.19 25.16 -28.55
CA ILE A 100 21.75 24.92 -29.89
C ILE A 100 20.81 25.48 -30.98
N ILE A 101 19.49 25.45 -30.76
CA ILE A 101 18.49 25.88 -31.75
C ILE A 101 18.28 27.41 -31.77
N MET A 102 18.73 28.13 -30.73
CA MET A 102 18.65 29.59 -30.64
C MET A 102 19.95 30.34 -31.01
N SER A 103 20.92 29.65 -31.64
CA SER A 103 22.07 30.35 -32.22
C SER A 103 21.70 30.89 -33.62
N ASP A 104 21.38 32.18 -33.64
CA ASP A 104 21.08 33.00 -34.81
C ASP A 104 22.24 32.96 -35.83
N PRO A 105 22.02 32.54 -37.10
CA PRO A 105 23.08 32.39 -38.10
C PRO A 105 23.74 33.70 -38.57
N PHE A 106 23.35 34.86 -38.02
CA PHE A 106 23.72 36.18 -38.56
C PHE A 106 24.49 37.12 -37.61
N SER A 107 25.03 36.64 -36.49
CA SER A 107 25.92 37.50 -35.67
C SER A 107 27.38 37.40 -36.12
N LEU A 108 27.73 38.23 -37.12
CA LEU A 108 29.11 38.62 -37.39
C LEU A 108 29.56 39.63 -36.33
N THR A 109 30.31 39.18 -35.33
CA THR A 109 31.18 40.07 -34.55
C THR A 109 32.63 39.56 -34.56
N PRO A 110 33.62 40.47 -34.52
CA PRO A 110 35.00 40.14 -34.87
C PRO A 110 35.71 39.45 -33.71
N LYS A 111 36.60 38.52 -34.08
CA LYS A 111 37.63 37.92 -33.23
C LYS A 111 38.27 38.96 -32.31
N ARG A 112 38.13 38.75 -31.00
CA ARG A 112 39.05 39.28 -30.00
C ARG A 112 39.78 38.10 -29.38
N GLU A 113 41.04 37.96 -29.80
CA GLU A 113 42.06 37.23 -29.08
C GLU A 113 42.20 37.88 -27.70
N GLU A 114 42.20 37.08 -26.63
CA GLU A 114 43.06 37.28 -25.45
C GLU A 114 42.75 36.22 -24.37
N GLU A 115 43.81 35.46 -24.11
CA GLU A 115 44.33 35.08 -22.80
C GLU A 115 43.65 34.04 -21.92
N ILE A 116 44.42 32.96 -21.80
CA ILE A 116 44.40 31.90 -20.81
C ILE A 116 44.60 32.52 -19.42
N SER A 117 43.57 32.47 -18.56
CA SER A 117 43.80 32.51 -17.11
C SER A 117 42.92 31.47 -16.42
N SER A 118 43.59 30.45 -15.88
CA SER A 118 43.00 29.38 -15.08
C SER A 118 42.50 29.95 -13.75
N PRO A 119 41.28 29.65 -13.28
CA PRO A 119 40.86 30.04 -11.94
C PRO A 119 41.44 29.05 -10.91
N SER A 120 42.42 29.56 -10.19
CA SER A 120 43.04 28.99 -8.99
C SER A 120 41.97 28.56 -7.97
N ARG A 121 42.06 27.32 -7.49
CA ARG A 121 41.27 26.83 -6.35
C ARG A 121 41.59 27.66 -5.11
N PRO A 122 40.60 28.09 -4.31
CA PRO A 122 40.88 28.69 -3.01
C PRO A 122 41.46 27.63 -2.06
N ILE A 123 42.71 27.85 -1.68
CA ILE A 123 43.41 27.15 -0.60
C ILE A 123 42.68 27.49 0.70
N LYS A 124 42.11 26.47 1.36
CA LYS A 124 41.65 26.60 2.75
C LYS A 124 42.88 26.56 3.65
N SER A 125 43.17 27.67 4.31
CA SER A 125 44.09 27.74 5.44
C SER A 125 43.53 26.96 6.64
N PRO A 126 44.40 26.28 7.42
CA PRO A 126 44.01 25.54 8.62
C PRO A 126 43.76 26.46 9.82
N SER A 127 42.68 26.21 10.54
CA SER A 127 42.36 26.85 11.82
C SER A 127 43.28 26.36 12.96
N PRO A 128 43.52 27.20 14.00
CA PRO A 128 44.48 26.94 15.08
C PRO A 128 44.03 25.86 16.08
N PRO A 129 44.97 25.23 16.81
CA PRO A 129 44.67 24.16 17.77
C PRO A 129 44.20 24.72 19.12
N THR A 130 43.11 24.18 19.66
CA THR A 130 42.73 24.33 21.08
C THR A 130 43.12 23.08 21.89
N PRO A 131 43.47 23.24 23.18
CA PRO A 131 44.30 22.29 23.92
C PRO A 131 43.54 21.09 24.51
N ALA A 132 44.36 20.10 24.85
CA ALA A 132 44.04 18.77 25.30
C ALA A 132 43.30 18.68 26.65
N SER A 133 42.38 17.71 26.73
CA SER A 133 42.14 16.92 27.95
C SER A 133 41.77 15.48 27.54
N VAL A 134 42.69 14.57 27.87
CA VAL A 134 42.77 13.10 27.73
C VAL A 134 41.66 12.45 28.61
N PRO A 135 41.14 11.19 28.41
CA PRO A 135 41.96 10.01 28.21
C PRO A 135 41.54 8.88 27.25
N ILE A 136 42.57 8.38 26.56
CA ILE A 136 43.00 6.98 26.44
C ILE A 136 41.88 5.96 26.18
N ARG A 137 41.74 5.55 24.91
CA ARG A 137 41.25 4.22 24.58
C ARG A 137 42.12 3.58 23.52
N SER A 138 42.65 2.42 23.89
CA SER A 138 43.67 1.61 23.25
C SER A 138 43.36 1.25 21.80
N LEU A 139 44.36 1.45 20.95
CA LEU A 139 44.47 0.89 19.61
C LEU A 139 44.63 -0.63 19.72
N TRP A 140 43.65 -1.38 19.22
CA TRP A 140 43.84 -2.78 18.82
C TRP A 140 43.97 -2.82 17.29
N VAL A 141 45.21 -2.95 16.83
CA VAL A 141 45.58 -3.35 15.47
C VAL A 141 46.41 -4.63 15.59
N ARG A 142 45.99 -5.67 14.85
CA ARG A 142 46.64 -6.94 14.43
C ARG A 142 45.60 -8.06 14.55
N SER A 143 45.42 -9.00 13.62
CA SER A 143 46.05 -9.34 12.34
C SER A 143 45.10 -10.32 11.62
N PRO A 144 45.20 -10.50 10.29
CA PRO A 144 44.39 -11.47 9.55
C PRO A 144 44.92 -12.89 9.75
N LYS A 145 44.06 -13.79 10.23
CA LYS A 145 44.38 -15.22 10.30
C LYS A 145 44.15 -15.89 8.95
N ASN A 146 45.26 -16.27 8.33
CA ASN A 146 45.41 -17.36 7.36
C ASN A 146 44.60 -18.60 7.79
N TYR A 147 43.72 -19.11 6.93
CA TYR A 147 43.33 -20.51 6.97
C TYR A 147 43.64 -21.16 5.62
N LYS A 148 44.52 -22.16 5.74
CA LYS A 148 45.05 -23.01 4.69
C LYS A 148 43.93 -23.80 4.01
N SER A 149 44.04 -23.85 2.68
CA SER A 149 43.49 -24.89 1.82
C SER A 149 43.87 -26.29 2.33
N VAL A 150 42.88 -27.16 2.52
CA VAL A 150 43.08 -28.61 2.53
C VAL A 150 42.17 -29.22 1.47
N SER A 151 42.83 -29.75 0.46
CA SER A 151 42.36 -30.67 -0.57
C SER A 151 42.32 -32.10 -0.02
N ARG A 152 41.53 -32.96 -0.69
CA ARG A 152 41.32 -34.43 -0.53
C ARG A 152 40.08 -34.77 0.31
N LYS A 153 39.23 -35.73 -0.04
CA LYS A 153 39.24 -36.77 -1.08
C LYS A 153 37.80 -37.29 -1.26
N SER A 154 37.51 -37.75 -2.46
CA SER A 154 36.45 -38.68 -2.85
C SER A 154 36.05 -39.71 -1.77
N ARG A 155 34.73 -39.91 -1.58
CA ARG A 155 34.20 -41.24 -1.28
C ARG A 155 32.82 -41.42 -1.93
N VAL A 156 32.73 -42.54 -2.61
CA VAL A 156 31.66 -43.08 -3.45
C VAL A 156 30.79 -44.01 -2.59
N LEU A 157 29.49 -44.06 -2.91
CA LEU A 157 28.45 -45.05 -2.57
C LEU A 157 28.08 -45.28 -1.09
N SER A 158 26.80 -45.14 -0.77
CA SER A 158 25.93 -46.31 -0.56
C SER A 158 24.51 -45.88 -0.21
N THR A 159 23.59 -46.56 -0.89
CA THR A 159 22.14 -46.62 -0.68
C THR A 159 21.76 -47.03 0.74
N ASN A 160 20.64 -46.52 1.26
CA ASN A 160 19.61 -47.40 1.82
C ASN A 160 18.25 -46.71 1.88
N ALA A 161 17.28 -47.43 1.32
CA ALA A 161 15.87 -47.16 1.32
C ALA A 161 15.27 -47.35 2.72
N THR A 162 14.18 -46.63 3.01
CA THR A 162 13.21 -47.11 3.99
C THR A 162 11.84 -47.01 3.36
N VAL A 163 11.31 -48.20 3.15
CA VAL A 163 9.98 -48.57 2.67
C VAL A 163 8.96 -48.22 3.74
N PHE A 164 7.88 -47.54 3.38
CA PHE A 164 6.58 -47.81 3.97
C PHE A 164 5.53 -47.79 2.85
N ASN A 165 5.22 -49.01 2.39
CA ASN A 165 4.02 -49.33 1.66
C ASN A 165 2.81 -49.11 2.58
N LEU A 166 1.72 -48.55 2.04
CA LEU A 166 0.42 -49.21 2.16
C LEU A 166 -0.43 -48.89 0.92
N SER A 167 -0.51 -49.91 0.09
CA SER A 167 -1.48 -50.18 -0.95
C SER A 167 -2.93 -49.99 -0.49
N ARG A 168 -3.78 -49.39 -1.33
CA ARG A 168 -5.05 -50.02 -1.68
C ARG A 168 -5.59 -49.56 -3.03
N SER A 169 -5.91 -50.57 -3.82
CA SER A 169 -6.38 -50.59 -5.19
C SER A 169 -7.86 -50.18 -5.33
N SER A 170 -8.13 -49.72 -6.54
CA SER A 170 -9.41 -49.53 -7.21
C SER A 170 -10.33 -50.75 -7.28
N THR A 171 -11.63 -50.53 -7.17
CA THR A 171 -12.66 -51.30 -7.89
C THR A 171 -13.90 -50.45 -8.16
N MET A 172 -14.60 -50.85 -9.23
CA MET A 172 -15.57 -50.14 -10.06
C MET A 172 -17.05 -50.26 -9.62
N CYS A 173 -17.87 -49.41 -10.25
CA CYS A 173 -19.27 -49.61 -10.69
C CYS A 173 -20.48 -49.59 -9.71
N SER A 174 -21.35 -48.61 -10.00
CA SER A 174 -22.77 -48.74 -10.38
C SER A 174 -23.85 -49.13 -9.33
N SER A 175 -24.69 -48.13 -9.04
CA SER A 175 -26.18 -48.10 -8.94
C SER A 175 -26.95 -49.33 -8.44
N ILE A 176 -27.85 -49.11 -7.45
CA ILE A 176 -29.28 -49.50 -7.37
C ILE A 176 -29.81 -49.18 -5.95
N THR A 177 -30.94 -48.46 -5.86
CA THR A 177 -31.83 -48.25 -4.68
C THR A 177 -32.57 -49.57 -4.31
N PRO A 178 -33.08 -49.82 -3.07
CA PRO A 178 -34.05 -48.97 -2.36
C PRO A 178 -34.04 -48.98 -0.79
N GLU A 179 -34.81 -48.04 -0.23
CA GLU A 179 -35.47 -48.02 1.10
C GLU A 179 -36.22 -49.34 1.42
N PRO A 180 -36.64 -49.69 2.67
CA PRO A 180 -37.18 -48.75 3.69
C PRO A 180 -36.99 -49.10 5.20
N ASP A 181 -37.55 -48.21 6.01
CA ASP A 181 -38.13 -48.38 7.36
C ASP A 181 -37.24 -48.69 8.57
N SER A 182 -37.15 -47.73 9.49
CA SER A 182 -37.56 -47.96 10.89
C SER A 182 -37.62 -46.66 11.70
N ALA A 183 -38.74 -46.54 12.41
CA ALA A 183 -39.13 -45.47 13.29
C ALA A 183 -38.22 -45.35 14.53
N ILE A 184 -37.87 -44.12 14.94
CA ILE A 184 -37.56 -43.81 16.34
C ILE A 184 -38.26 -42.51 16.74
N SER A 185 -39.22 -42.70 17.62
CA SER A 185 -39.96 -41.72 18.42
C SER A 185 -39.05 -41.10 19.48
N LEU A 186 -39.05 -39.76 19.64
CA LEU A 186 -38.65 -39.13 20.89
C LEU A 186 -39.54 -37.92 21.22
N GLN A 187 -40.11 -38.02 22.42
CA GLN A 187 -41.13 -37.19 23.03
C GLN A 187 -40.63 -35.81 23.46
N LEU A 188 -41.51 -34.81 23.28
CA LEU A 188 -41.51 -33.55 24.02
C LEU A 188 -41.79 -33.80 25.50
N GLN A 189 -41.01 -33.19 26.41
CA GLN A 189 -41.51 -32.65 27.69
C GLN A 189 -40.65 -31.45 28.15
N SER A 190 -41.28 -30.26 28.15
CA SER A 190 -41.14 -29.24 29.22
C SER A 190 -42.10 -29.63 30.37
N PRO A 191 -42.10 -29.04 31.60
CA PRO A 191 -41.62 -27.70 32.00
C PRO A 191 -41.01 -27.63 33.44
N ILE A 192 -40.73 -26.42 33.95
CA ILE A 192 -41.08 -25.90 35.31
C ILE A 192 -40.13 -24.74 35.72
N SER A 193 -40.73 -23.63 36.16
CA SER A 193 -40.20 -22.50 36.95
C SER A 193 -41.18 -22.32 38.13
N PRO A 194 -40.82 -22.19 39.43
CA PRO A 194 -40.79 -20.92 40.25
C PRO A 194 -39.55 -20.01 40.36
N LYS A 195 -39.52 -18.66 40.22
CA LYS A 195 -39.70 -17.57 41.26
C LYS A 195 -38.50 -17.15 42.16
N PRO A 196 -38.52 -15.90 42.72
CA PRO A 196 -37.42 -14.92 42.64
C PRO A 196 -36.77 -14.58 43.98
N ASP A 197 -35.67 -13.82 43.97
CA ASP A 197 -35.29 -13.06 45.15
C ASP A 197 -34.60 -11.70 44.93
N SER A 198 -35.19 -10.75 45.67
CA SER A 198 -34.75 -9.45 46.18
C SER A 198 -33.28 -9.03 46.05
N LYS A 199 -33.03 -7.81 45.52
CA LYS A 199 -32.06 -6.86 46.12
C LYS A 199 -32.53 -5.41 46.03
N ARG A 200 -32.60 -4.83 47.22
CA ARG A 200 -33.07 -3.51 47.63
C ARG A 200 -31.84 -2.67 48.00
N PHE A 201 -31.80 -1.42 47.52
CA PHE A 201 -31.10 -0.24 48.06
C PHE A 201 -29.57 -0.31 48.33
N LEU A 202 -28.82 0.55 47.65
CA LEU A 202 -27.92 1.50 48.34
C LEU A 202 -27.87 2.82 47.57
N GLN A 203 -28.30 3.86 48.26
CA GLN A 203 -28.29 5.27 47.91
C GLN A 203 -26.91 5.81 48.31
N VAL A 204 -26.14 6.32 47.35
CA VAL A 204 -24.89 7.04 47.65
C VAL A 204 -25.03 8.48 47.17
N TYR A 205 -25.03 9.37 48.16
CA TYR A 205 -24.93 10.81 48.04
C TYR A 205 -23.69 11.22 47.24
N SER A 206 -23.82 12.19 46.34
CA SER A 206 -22.69 12.93 45.77
C SER A 206 -22.83 14.40 46.17
N PRO A 207 -21.83 15.00 46.85
CA PRO A 207 -21.89 16.40 47.22
C PRO A 207 -21.52 17.32 46.05
N THR A 208 -22.28 18.39 45.96
CA THR A 208 -22.07 19.59 45.15
C THR A 208 -20.94 20.46 45.70
N SER A 209 -20.01 20.91 44.85
CA SER A 209 -19.29 22.20 44.91
C SER A 209 -18.27 22.25 43.76
N SER A 210 -18.52 22.99 42.68
CA SER A 210 -18.19 24.41 42.49
C SER A 210 -16.70 24.68 42.20
N ILE A 211 -16.30 24.60 40.93
CA ILE A 211 -15.20 25.41 40.37
C ILE A 211 -15.66 25.86 38.99
N SER A 212 -16.08 27.12 38.92
CA SER A 212 -16.45 27.84 37.72
C SER A 212 -15.26 28.68 37.26
N ASP A 213 -14.66 28.32 36.12
CA ASP A 213 -13.70 29.16 35.42
C ASP A 213 -13.99 29.15 33.90
N SER A 214 -14.64 30.23 33.45
CA SER A 214 -14.44 30.95 32.17
C SER A 214 -14.66 30.19 30.82
N PRO A 215 -14.84 30.88 29.65
CA PRO A 215 -14.61 32.30 29.39
C PRO A 215 -15.72 33.07 28.64
N ARG A 216 -15.59 34.38 28.82
CA ARG A 216 -16.16 35.52 28.09
C ARG A 216 -15.99 35.37 26.57
N SER A 217 -17.10 35.27 25.82
CA SER A 217 -17.11 35.44 24.36
C SER A 217 -17.62 36.83 24.00
N LEU A 218 -16.71 37.60 23.39
CA LEU A 218 -16.97 38.87 22.73
C LEU A 218 -17.94 38.65 21.57
N SER A 219 -19.00 39.43 21.51
CA SER A 219 -19.84 39.57 20.31
C SER A 219 -19.53 40.89 19.59
N PRO A 220 -19.64 40.95 18.25
CA PRO A 220 -19.15 42.06 17.46
C PRO A 220 -20.17 43.20 17.43
N GLN A 221 -19.66 44.42 17.60
CA GLN A 221 -20.39 45.65 17.29
C GLN A 221 -20.67 45.71 15.79
N SER A 222 -21.91 45.99 15.42
CA SER A 222 -22.27 46.43 14.08
C SER A 222 -22.79 47.86 14.17
N ASN A 223 -22.09 48.73 13.44
CA ASN A 223 -22.38 50.13 13.24
C ASN A 223 -23.64 50.29 12.41
N THR A 224 -24.59 51.11 12.86
CA THR A 224 -25.52 51.82 11.97
C THR A 224 -25.80 53.20 12.55
N SER A 225 -25.06 54.15 12.02
CA SER A 225 -25.26 55.59 12.09
C SER A 225 -26.37 56.00 11.12
N ILE A 226 -27.51 56.50 11.62
CA ILE A 226 -28.51 57.25 10.83
C ILE A 226 -29.07 58.39 11.68
N THR A 227 -28.56 59.59 11.37
CA THR A 227 -29.19 60.93 11.33
C THR A 227 -30.22 61.31 12.40
N GLY A 228 -29.87 62.36 13.14
CA GLY A 228 -30.76 63.03 14.08
C GLY A 228 -31.85 63.88 13.42
N ILE A 229 -32.95 63.99 14.16
CA ILE A 229 -33.92 65.10 14.11
C ILE A 229 -34.30 65.38 15.57
N PRO A 230 -34.07 66.58 16.12
CA PRO A 230 -34.53 66.95 17.44
C PRO A 230 -35.88 67.67 17.33
N THR A 231 -36.98 67.00 17.71
CA THR A 231 -38.26 67.68 17.98
C THR A 231 -38.50 67.70 19.48
N HIS A 232 -38.01 68.76 20.11
CA HIS A 232 -38.41 69.18 21.44
C HIS A 232 -39.77 69.88 21.30
N ILE A 233 -40.86 69.15 21.57
CA ILE A 233 -42.17 69.74 21.81
C ILE A 233 -42.42 69.63 23.30
N GLU A 234 -42.28 70.76 24.00
CA GLU A 234 -42.77 70.94 25.35
C GLU A 234 -44.28 70.76 25.33
N ASN A 235 -44.78 69.70 25.96
CA ASN A 235 -46.20 69.61 26.27
C ASN A 235 -46.47 70.30 27.61
N PRO A 236 -47.43 71.23 27.66
CA PRO A 236 -47.67 72.07 28.82
C PRO A 236 -48.20 71.27 30.01
N LYS A 237 -47.77 71.69 31.20
CA LYS A 237 -48.34 71.30 32.49
C LYS A 237 -49.82 71.70 32.53
N CYS A 238 -50.70 70.84 32.04
CA CYS A 238 -52.14 70.98 32.23
C CYS A 238 -52.51 70.43 33.61
N VAL A 239 -52.64 71.37 34.56
CA VAL A 239 -53.60 71.38 35.66
C VAL A 239 -54.33 70.05 35.87
N GLN A 240 -53.88 69.28 36.86
CA GLN A 240 -54.68 68.21 37.45
C GLN A 240 -55.84 68.85 38.21
N THR A 241 -56.93 69.14 37.50
CA THR A 241 -58.20 69.51 38.11
C THR A 241 -58.69 68.36 38.98
N ALA A 242 -59.14 68.72 40.17
CA ALA A 242 -59.66 67.89 41.25
C ALA A 242 -60.99 67.17 40.90
N GLN A 243 -61.01 66.39 39.82
CA GLN A 243 -62.15 65.54 39.41
C GLN A 243 -61.78 64.05 39.32
N GLN A 244 -60.53 63.67 39.58
CA GLN A 244 -60.10 62.25 39.58
C GLN A 244 -60.30 61.52 40.93
N LYS A 245 -61.07 62.10 41.86
CA LYS A 245 -61.30 61.50 43.20
C LYS A 245 -62.74 61.06 43.49
N ILE A 246 -63.62 60.92 42.48
CA ILE A 246 -64.99 60.36 42.66
C ILE A 246 -65.27 59.09 41.83
N SER A 247 -64.32 58.57 41.03
CA SER A 247 -64.50 57.25 40.39
C SER A 247 -64.03 56.10 41.29
N ALA A 248 -64.68 55.95 42.44
CA ALA A 248 -64.57 54.75 43.26
C ALA A 248 -65.24 53.57 42.53
N LYS A 249 -64.49 52.96 41.61
CA LYS A 249 -64.41 51.50 41.37
C LYS A 249 -65.74 50.72 41.45
N LYS A 250 -66.63 50.85 40.46
CA LYS A 250 -67.43 49.70 40.01
C LYS A 250 -66.65 48.98 38.90
N LYS A 251 -65.63 48.20 39.28
CA LYS A 251 -64.99 47.28 38.32
C LYS A 251 -66.08 46.30 37.85
N SER A 252 -66.44 46.34 36.56
CA SER A 252 -67.44 45.42 35.99
C SER A 252 -67.10 43.98 36.38
N PRO A 253 -68.03 43.24 37.02
CA PRO A 253 -67.80 41.85 37.44
C PRO A 253 -67.31 40.96 36.29
N TRP A 254 -67.73 41.26 35.06
CA TRP A 254 -67.38 40.55 33.83
C TRP A 254 -65.90 40.68 33.44
N LYS A 255 -65.23 41.78 33.80
CA LYS A 255 -63.82 42.00 33.46
C LYS A 255 -62.88 41.00 34.15
N HIS A 256 -63.16 40.63 35.39
CA HIS A 256 -62.38 39.64 36.13
C HIS A 256 -62.56 38.23 35.54
N LEU A 257 -63.80 37.86 35.20
CA LEU A 257 -64.12 36.56 34.60
C LEU A 257 -63.43 36.40 33.23
N LEU A 258 -63.48 37.43 32.39
CA LEU A 258 -62.80 37.43 31.09
C LEU A 258 -61.27 37.31 31.24
N CYS A 259 -60.66 38.05 32.17
CA CYS A 259 -59.22 37.91 32.45
C CYS A 259 -58.86 36.49 32.91
N LYS A 260 -59.68 35.86 33.76
CA LYS A 260 -59.48 34.49 34.25
C LYS A 260 -59.61 33.47 33.11
N TYR A 261 -60.58 33.65 32.22
CA TYR A 261 -60.74 32.84 31.02
C TYR A 261 -59.54 32.96 30.08
N ILE A 262 -59.13 34.19 29.74
CA ILE A 262 -57.96 34.44 28.88
C ILE A 262 -56.68 33.84 29.50
N TYR A 263 -56.51 33.95 30.82
CA TYR A 263 -55.37 33.36 31.52
C TYR A 263 -55.35 31.84 31.39
N ARG A 264 -56.49 31.15 31.61
CA ARG A 264 -56.61 29.70 31.44
C ARG A 264 -56.32 29.28 29.99
N TYR A 265 -56.93 29.95 29.03
CA TYR A 265 -56.70 29.68 27.61
C TYR A 265 -55.23 29.87 27.19
N ARG A 266 -54.58 30.96 27.63
CA ARG A 266 -53.15 31.17 27.40
C ARG A 266 -52.27 30.14 28.10
N ALA A 267 -52.66 29.66 29.28
CA ALA A 267 -51.94 28.58 29.97
C ALA A 267 -52.02 27.27 29.18
N GLU A 268 -53.19 26.93 28.64
CA GLU A 268 -53.37 25.76 27.76
C GLU A 268 -52.55 25.87 26.47
N LEU A 269 -52.53 27.05 25.84
CA LEU A 269 -51.69 27.29 24.65
C LEU A 269 -50.21 27.05 24.95
N ARG A 270 -49.70 27.51 26.10
CA ARG A 270 -48.30 27.25 26.50
C ARG A 270 -47.99 25.76 26.65
N ILE A 271 -48.94 24.98 27.16
CA ILE A 271 -48.79 23.53 27.29
C ILE A 271 -48.74 22.88 25.91
N LYS A 272 -49.66 23.24 25.00
CA LYS A 272 -49.69 22.74 23.62
C LYS A 272 -48.42 23.12 22.85
N ASP A 273 -47.93 24.35 23.00
CA ASP A 273 -46.67 24.80 22.40
C ASP A 273 -45.47 24.00 22.91
N GLN A 274 -45.46 23.67 24.19
CA GLN A 274 -44.42 22.82 24.78
C GLN A 274 -44.46 21.41 24.19
N GLN A 275 -45.64 20.80 24.08
CA GLN A 275 -45.81 19.49 23.42
C GLN A 275 -45.32 19.51 21.97
N ILE A 276 -45.63 20.56 21.21
CA ILE A 276 -45.15 20.72 19.84
C ILE A 276 -43.62 20.80 19.79
N ARG A 277 -42.98 21.55 20.70
CA ARG A 277 -41.52 21.64 20.79
C ARG A 277 -40.89 20.28 21.09
N ASP A 278 -41.47 19.52 22.01
CA ASP A 278 -40.95 18.22 22.40
C ASP A 278 -41.12 17.17 21.28
N LEU A 279 -42.26 17.18 20.58
CA LEU A 279 -42.48 16.35 19.39
C LEU A 279 -41.50 16.70 18.26
N LYS A 280 -41.22 17.98 18.03
CA LYS A 280 -40.20 18.42 17.05
C LYS A 280 -38.82 17.90 17.43
N ARG A 281 -38.44 17.97 18.71
CA ARG A 281 -37.16 17.42 19.22
C ARG A 281 -37.08 15.91 19.01
N MET A 282 -38.14 15.18 19.32
CA MET A 282 -38.22 13.73 19.10
C MET A 282 -38.08 13.37 17.62
N ASN A 283 -38.79 14.06 16.73
CA ASN A 283 -38.67 13.85 15.29
C ASN A 283 -37.25 14.12 14.78
N GLU A 284 -36.56 15.13 15.32
CA GLU A 284 -35.16 15.39 14.97
C GLU A 284 -34.23 14.26 15.44
N ASN A 285 -34.48 13.72 16.63
CA ASN A 285 -33.75 12.55 17.14
C ASN A 285 -33.97 11.30 16.27
N TYR A 286 -35.20 11.03 15.82
CA TYR A 286 -35.49 9.94 14.90
C TYR A 286 -34.79 10.12 13.55
N LYS A 287 -34.76 11.34 13.00
CA LYS A 287 -34.00 11.65 11.78
C LYS A 287 -32.49 11.37 11.96
N LYS A 288 -31.91 11.77 13.09
CA LYS A 288 -30.48 11.49 13.41
C LYS A 288 -30.20 10.00 13.53
N LEU A 289 -31.12 9.23 14.12
CA LEU A 289 -31.00 7.78 14.25
C LEU A 289 -31.05 7.08 12.88
N LEU A 290 -32.00 7.45 12.02
CA LEU A 290 -32.09 6.94 10.64
C LEU A 290 -30.81 7.23 9.84
N GLN A 291 -30.28 8.45 9.93
CA GLN A 291 -29.01 8.79 9.28
C GLN A 291 -27.85 7.93 9.79
N ARG A 292 -27.79 7.64 11.10
CA ARG A 292 -26.78 6.73 11.67
C ARG A 292 -26.94 5.31 11.10
N TRP A 293 -28.16 4.82 10.99
CA TRP A 293 -28.46 3.51 10.43
C TRP A 293 -28.08 3.41 8.95
N HIS A 294 -28.42 4.41 8.13
CA HIS A 294 -28.00 4.47 6.73
C HIS A 294 -26.48 4.49 6.57
N ARG A 295 -25.76 5.25 7.41
CA ARG A 295 -24.29 5.26 7.43
C ARG A 295 -23.72 3.87 7.77
N PHE A 296 -24.30 3.20 8.75
CA PHE A 296 -23.88 1.85 9.15
C PHE A 296 -24.12 0.83 8.03
N ARG A 297 -25.29 0.84 7.39
CA ARG A 297 -25.59 -0.03 6.25
C ARG A 297 -24.66 0.21 5.08
N LYS A 298 -24.37 1.48 4.75
CA LYS A 298 -23.39 1.84 3.71
C LYS A 298 -21.99 1.31 4.04
N PHE A 299 -21.57 1.39 5.30
CA PHE A 299 -20.29 0.84 5.74
C PHE A 299 -20.25 -0.69 5.62
N LYS A 300 -21.30 -1.38 6.05
CA LYS A 300 -21.42 -2.85 5.94
C LYS A 300 -21.35 -3.32 4.49
N ASN A 301 -22.07 -2.65 3.58
CA ASN A 301 -22.03 -2.97 2.16
C ASN A 301 -20.64 -2.75 1.55
N ALA A 302 -19.97 -1.65 1.90
CA ALA A 302 -18.60 -1.38 1.44
C ALA A 302 -17.59 -2.41 1.98
N HIS A 303 -17.76 -2.86 3.22
CA HIS A 303 -16.95 -3.93 3.81
C HIS A 303 -17.15 -5.24 3.03
N ASN A 304 -18.40 -5.63 2.77
CA ASN A 304 -18.69 -6.86 2.03
C ASN A 304 -18.13 -6.83 0.59
N GLN A 305 -18.22 -5.68 -0.09
CA GLN A 305 -17.61 -5.51 -1.42
C GLN A 305 -16.08 -5.63 -1.39
N HIS A 306 -15.45 -5.10 -0.34
CA HIS A 306 -14.00 -5.19 -0.18
C HIS A 306 -13.56 -6.65 0.08
N GLU A 307 -14.28 -7.38 0.92
CA GLU A 307 -14.05 -8.80 1.19
C GLU A 307 -14.18 -9.66 -0.08
N GLN A 308 -15.25 -9.45 -0.86
CA GLN A 308 -15.44 -10.15 -2.14
C GLN A 308 -14.27 -9.88 -3.10
N LYS A 309 -13.81 -8.63 -3.18
CA LYS A 309 -12.69 -8.27 -4.05
C LYS A 309 -11.37 -8.92 -3.62
N ILE A 310 -11.13 -9.06 -2.30
CA ILE A 310 -9.95 -9.78 -1.80
C ILE A 310 -10.01 -11.25 -2.23
N GLN A 311 -11.16 -11.90 -2.06
CA GLN A 311 -11.35 -13.30 -2.43
C GLN A 311 -11.10 -13.53 -3.94
N GLU A 312 -11.59 -12.62 -4.80
CA GLU A 312 -11.33 -12.70 -6.25
C GLU A 312 -9.85 -12.59 -6.60
N ILE A 313 -9.11 -11.71 -5.92
CA ILE A 313 -7.67 -11.55 -6.10
C ILE A 313 -6.94 -12.83 -5.70
N ASP A 314 -7.26 -13.40 -4.53
CA ASP A 314 -6.65 -14.62 -4.04
C ASP A 314 -6.89 -15.81 -4.99
N VAL A 315 -8.10 -15.93 -5.54
CA VAL A 315 -8.41 -16.97 -6.55
C VAL A 315 -7.62 -16.75 -7.84
N SER A 316 -7.46 -15.51 -8.28
CA SER A 316 -6.68 -15.17 -9.48
C SER A 316 -5.19 -15.49 -9.31
N GLU A 317 -4.61 -15.13 -8.16
CA GLU A 317 -3.20 -15.39 -7.85
C GLU A 317 -2.94 -16.89 -7.74
N ASN A 318 -3.82 -17.65 -7.09
CA ASN A 318 -3.69 -19.10 -6.99
C ASN A 318 -3.79 -19.80 -8.36
N LYS A 319 -4.67 -19.33 -9.25
CA LYS A 319 -4.74 -19.84 -10.64
C LYS A 319 -3.44 -19.57 -11.41
N LYS A 320 -2.83 -18.39 -11.23
CA LYS A 320 -1.55 -18.05 -11.86
C LYS A 320 -0.41 -18.94 -11.35
N LEU A 321 -0.31 -19.11 -10.02
CA LEU A 321 0.70 -19.97 -9.40
C LEU A 321 0.57 -21.43 -9.87
N HIS A 322 -0.66 -21.94 -9.97
CA HIS A 322 -0.91 -23.30 -10.46
C HIS A 322 -0.50 -23.45 -11.93
N PHE A 323 -0.86 -22.49 -12.78
CA PHE A 323 -0.45 -22.50 -14.20
C PHE A 323 1.07 -22.43 -14.36
N GLU A 324 1.75 -21.60 -13.57
CA GLU A 324 3.21 -21.46 -13.62
C GLU A 324 3.93 -22.72 -13.13
N SER A 325 3.36 -23.41 -12.13
CA SER A 325 3.83 -24.73 -11.69
C SER A 325 3.70 -25.79 -12.79
N ILE A 326 2.55 -25.86 -13.48
CA ILE A 326 2.35 -26.78 -14.61
C ILE A 326 3.34 -26.47 -15.75
N CYS A 327 3.52 -25.19 -16.08
CA CYS A 327 4.43 -24.77 -17.15
C CYS A 327 5.89 -25.14 -16.82
N SER A 328 6.27 -25.08 -15.54
CA SER A 328 7.60 -25.46 -15.08
C SER A 328 7.84 -26.98 -15.22
N LYS A 329 6.87 -27.82 -14.83
CA LYS A 329 6.95 -29.28 -15.01
C LYS A 329 7.03 -29.67 -16.48
N ALA A 330 6.14 -29.10 -17.30
CA ALA A 330 6.15 -29.33 -18.75
C ALA A 330 7.50 -28.97 -19.40
N LYS A 331 8.16 -27.91 -18.92
CA LYS A 331 9.49 -27.53 -19.38
C LYS A 331 10.56 -28.56 -19.00
N GLU A 332 10.52 -29.08 -17.79
CA GLU A 332 11.44 -30.13 -17.32
C GLU A 332 11.26 -31.41 -18.15
N ASP A 333 10.00 -31.82 -18.38
CA ASP A 333 9.68 -33.00 -19.17
C ASP A 333 10.12 -32.87 -20.64
N ILE A 334 9.99 -31.66 -21.24
CA ILE A 334 10.53 -31.39 -22.59
C ILE A 334 12.06 -31.51 -22.60
N ILE A 335 12.75 -31.04 -21.55
CA ILE A 335 14.21 -31.13 -21.47
C ILE A 335 14.62 -32.60 -21.40
N ILE A 336 13.98 -33.39 -20.53
CA ILE A 336 14.26 -34.83 -20.39
C ILE A 336 14.03 -35.55 -21.72
N PHE A 337 12.87 -35.34 -22.35
CA PHE A 337 12.53 -35.94 -23.65
C PHE A 337 13.56 -35.61 -24.73
N LEU A 338 13.99 -34.34 -24.84
CA LEU A 338 15.00 -33.96 -25.84
C LEU A 338 16.40 -34.46 -25.47
N GLU A 339 16.67 -34.75 -24.19
CA GLU A 339 17.93 -35.33 -23.72
C GLU A 339 18.01 -36.86 -23.86
N GLU A 340 16.94 -37.53 -24.29
CA GLU A 340 17.00 -38.95 -24.66
C GLU A 340 17.81 -39.15 -25.94
N ASP A 341 18.62 -40.22 -25.98
CA ASP A 341 19.54 -40.49 -27.10
C ASP A 341 18.80 -40.81 -28.41
N GLU A 342 17.53 -41.22 -28.33
CA GLU A 342 16.65 -41.39 -29.49
C GLU A 342 16.32 -40.05 -30.17
N ASN A 343 16.22 -38.97 -29.38
CA ASN A 343 15.78 -37.65 -29.82
C ASN A 343 16.95 -36.68 -30.05
N SER A 344 18.07 -36.85 -29.36
CA SER A 344 19.30 -36.11 -29.61
C SER A 344 20.57 -36.91 -29.36
N ARG A 345 21.60 -36.69 -30.18
CA ARG A 345 22.90 -37.31 -30.04
C ARG A 345 23.91 -36.34 -29.43
N ILE A 346 24.68 -36.80 -28.45
CA ILE A 346 25.78 -36.05 -27.85
C ILE A 346 26.94 -35.96 -28.85
N CYS A 347 27.54 -34.78 -28.99
CA CYS A 347 28.71 -34.63 -29.85
C CYS A 347 29.97 -35.17 -29.15
N PRO A 348 30.78 -36.01 -29.80
CA PRO A 348 31.89 -36.72 -29.17
C PRO A 348 33.09 -35.84 -28.81
N GLY A 349 33.18 -34.62 -29.35
CA GLY A 349 34.34 -33.77 -29.22
C GLY A 349 34.53 -33.18 -27.82
N LYS A 350 35.76 -33.29 -27.29
CA LYS A 350 36.17 -32.71 -25.99
C LYS A 350 36.05 -31.19 -25.90
N ASN A 351 35.96 -30.50 -27.05
CA ASN A 351 35.80 -29.05 -27.14
C ASN A 351 34.37 -28.62 -27.50
N GLU A 352 33.45 -29.57 -27.68
CA GLU A 352 32.08 -29.29 -28.15
C GLU A 352 31.14 -28.98 -26.98
N PHE A 353 31.36 -27.84 -26.35
CA PHE A 353 30.53 -27.34 -25.25
C PHE A 353 29.85 -26.02 -25.63
N VAL A 354 28.62 -25.84 -25.15
CA VAL A 354 27.89 -24.58 -25.25
C VAL A 354 27.76 -23.99 -23.84
N SER A 355 28.15 -22.72 -23.71
CA SER A 355 28.01 -21.96 -22.46
C SER A 355 26.93 -20.88 -22.61
N LYS A 356 26.02 -20.80 -21.63
CA LYS A 356 25.05 -19.71 -21.52
C LYS A 356 24.74 -19.47 -20.04
N GLY A 357 24.87 -18.23 -19.59
CA GLY A 357 24.50 -17.85 -18.21
C GLY A 357 25.21 -18.67 -17.13
N LYS A 358 26.54 -18.79 -17.21
CA LYS A 358 27.40 -19.57 -16.29
C LYS A 358 27.20 -21.10 -16.33
N ILE A 359 26.28 -21.61 -17.16
CA ILE A 359 26.08 -23.06 -17.35
C ILE A 359 26.84 -23.48 -18.61
N LYS A 360 27.75 -24.45 -18.47
CA LYS A 360 28.47 -25.09 -19.59
C LYS A 360 27.97 -26.52 -19.73
N LYS A 361 27.43 -26.87 -20.90
CA LYS A 361 26.86 -28.20 -21.22
C LYS A 361 27.44 -28.70 -22.53
N GLN A 362 27.61 -30.01 -22.67
CA GLN A 362 28.07 -30.62 -23.91
C GLN A 362 27.02 -30.43 -25.00
N LYS A 363 27.46 -30.16 -26.22
CA LYS A 363 26.57 -29.93 -27.35
C LYS A 363 25.85 -31.24 -27.71
N ARG A 364 24.57 -31.13 -28.05
CA ARG A 364 23.79 -32.23 -28.62
C ARG A 364 23.14 -31.79 -29.91
N TYR A 365 23.04 -32.70 -30.88
CA TYR A 365 22.31 -32.47 -32.12
C TYR A 365 21.02 -33.28 -32.13
N LEU A 366 19.94 -32.67 -32.57
CA LEU A 366 18.66 -33.36 -32.78
C LEU A 366 18.82 -34.44 -33.85
N THR A 367 18.18 -35.60 -33.63
CA THR A 367 18.16 -36.71 -34.59
C THR A 367 17.16 -36.46 -35.72
N ASP A 368 16.05 -35.77 -35.43
CA ASP A 368 14.97 -35.48 -36.37
C ASP A 368 14.59 -33.98 -36.32
N SER A 369 13.74 -33.56 -37.25
CA SER A 369 13.15 -32.23 -37.25
C SER A 369 12.33 -31.99 -35.98
N LEU A 370 12.37 -30.76 -35.48
CA LEU A 370 11.58 -30.36 -34.31
C LEU A 370 10.08 -30.60 -34.49
N LYS A 371 9.56 -30.56 -35.72
CA LYS A 371 8.15 -30.82 -36.01
C LYS A 371 7.78 -32.26 -35.72
N ASN A 372 8.63 -33.21 -36.12
CA ASN A 372 8.41 -34.63 -35.87
C ASN A 372 8.59 -34.97 -34.39
N LEU A 373 9.63 -34.43 -33.76
CA LEU A 373 9.86 -34.59 -32.32
C LEU A 373 8.71 -34.02 -31.49
N HIS A 374 8.09 -32.92 -31.91
CA HIS A 374 6.90 -32.38 -31.26
C HIS A 374 5.69 -33.30 -31.38
N LYS A 375 5.47 -33.92 -32.56
CA LYS A 375 4.42 -34.94 -32.74
C LYS A 375 4.65 -36.15 -31.84
N LYS A 376 5.89 -36.65 -31.77
CA LYS A 376 6.28 -37.73 -30.85
C LYS A 376 6.04 -37.34 -29.40
N TYR A 377 6.47 -36.14 -29.01
CA TYR A 377 6.25 -35.62 -27.66
C TYR A 377 4.76 -35.53 -27.31
N ILE A 378 3.90 -35.06 -28.21
CA ILE A 378 2.44 -35.03 -27.97
C ILE A 378 1.87 -36.45 -27.81
N ALA A 379 2.39 -37.43 -28.54
CA ALA A 379 1.93 -38.82 -28.44
C ALA A 379 2.33 -39.49 -27.12
N THR A 380 3.50 -39.15 -26.57
CA THR A 380 4.04 -39.75 -25.34
C THR A 380 3.66 -38.97 -24.08
N SER A 381 3.57 -37.64 -24.17
CA SER A 381 3.37 -36.77 -23.01
C SER A 381 1.89 -36.52 -22.73
N GLN A 382 1.60 -36.21 -21.46
CA GLN A 382 0.25 -35.89 -21.01
C GLN A 382 -0.14 -34.41 -21.26
N TYR A 383 0.80 -33.57 -21.71
CA TYR A 383 0.58 -32.13 -21.84
C TYR A 383 0.24 -31.73 -23.27
N LYS A 384 -0.80 -30.90 -23.41
CA LYS A 384 -1.16 -30.28 -24.69
C LYS A 384 -0.35 -28.99 -24.89
N ILE A 385 0.82 -29.12 -25.53
CA ILE A 385 1.74 -28.00 -25.79
C ILE A 385 1.77 -27.69 -27.29
N SER A 386 1.69 -26.41 -27.64
CA SER A 386 1.81 -25.97 -29.03
C SER A 386 3.25 -26.10 -29.55
N TYR A 387 3.39 -26.28 -30.87
CA TYR A 387 4.70 -26.41 -31.52
C TYR A 387 5.64 -25.23 -31.22
N SER A 388 5.10 -24.01 -31.20
CA SER A 388 5.88 -22.80 -30.91
C SER A 388 6.40 -22.76 -29.48
N SER A 389 5.59 -23.15 -28.50
CA SER A 389 6.00 -23.26 -27.09
C SER A 389 7.05 -24.34 -26.91
N PHE A 390 6.88 -25.51 -27.53
CA PHE A 390 7.86 -26.58 -27.54
C PHE A 390 9.24 -26.11 -28.05
N CYS A 391 9.26 -25.36 -29.16
CA CYS A 391 10.51 -24.81 -29.72
C CYS A 391 11.18 -23.79 -28.80
N LYS A 392 10.41 -22.98 -28.06
CA LYS A 392 10.94 -21.99 -27.10
C LYS A 392 11.50 -22.62 -25.83
N LEU A 393 10.88 -23.72 -25.38
CA LEU A 393 11.27 -24.45 -24.17
C LEU A 393 12.51 -25.34 -24.38
N ARG A 394 12.94 -25.54 -25.64
CA ARG A 394 14.16 -26.26 -25.98
C ARG A 394 15.39 -25.69 -25.26
N PRO A 395 16.19 -26.54 -24.59
CA PRO A 395 17.41 -26.09 -23.93
C PRO A 395 18.49 -25.66 -24.94
N PHE A 396 19.32 -24.70 -24.53
CA PHE A 396 20.26 -24.03 -25.45
C PHE A 396 21.44 -24.90 -25.93
N TRP A 397 21.72 -26.00 -25.24
CA TRP A 397 22.79 -26.96 -25.60
C TRP A 397 22.35 -27.98 -26.66
N ILE A 398 21.04 -28.07 -26.93
CA ILE A 398 20.48 -28.93 -27.99
C ILE A 398 20.26 -28.07 -29.25
N ARG A 399 21.01 -28.37 -30.30
CA ARG A 399 21.02 -27.61 -31.55
C ARG A 399 20.57 -28.44 -32.74
N ILE A 400 20.13 -27.75 -33.79
CA ILE A 400 19.94 -28.37 -35.10
C ILE A 400 21.32 -28.49 -35.74
N ALA A 401 21.63 -29.66 -36.32
CA ALA A 401 22.87 -29.84 -37.04
C ALA A 401 22.93 -28.85 -38.21
N SER A 402 24.00 -28.06 -38.29
CA SER A 402 24.21 -27.16 -39.42
C SER A 402 24.65 -27.99 -40.63
N VAL A 403 24.02 -27.75 -41.78
CA VAL A 403 24.39 -28.43 -43.04
C VAL A 403 25.81 -28.06 -43.47
N ASN A 404 26.28 -26.87 -43.09
CA ASN A 404 27.58 -26.32 -43.51
C ASN A 404 28.80 -26.98 -42.81
N ILE A 405 28.59 -27.86 -41.82
CA ILE A 405 29.69 -28.55 -41.10
C ILE A 405 30.01 -29.91 -41.76
N ARG A 406 29.22 -30.33 -42.75
CA ARG A 406 29.52 -31.56 -43.47
C ARG A 406 30.72 -31.30 -44.39
N ASP A 407 31.79 -32.06 -44.22
CA ASP A 407 32.88 -32.19 -45.19
C ASP A 407 32.45 -32.98 -46.45
N THR A 408 31.13 -33.07 -46.69
CA THR A 408 30.55 -33.69 -47.88
C THR A 408 29.80 -32.66 -48.69
N CYS A 409 30.52 -32.22 -49.71
CA CYS A 409 30.04 -31.49 -50.85
C CYS A 409 28.92 -32.16 -51.66
N LEU A 410 27.67 -32.33 -51.20
CA LEU A 410 26.56 -32.88 -52.03
C LEU A 410 26.09 -31.91 -53.15
N CYS A 411 26.98 -31.06 -53.66
CA CYS A 411 26.66 -30.18 -54.77
C CYS A 411 26.84 -30.95 -56.09
N LYS A 412 26.09 -30.56 -57.11
CA LYS A 412 26.25 -31.11 -58.48
C LYS A 412 27.70 -31.08 -58.97
N VAL A 413 28.51 -30.12 -58.52
CA VAL A 413 29.90 -29.98 -58.97
C VAL A 413 30.79 -31.13 -58.48
N HIS A 414 30.71 -31.50 -57.19
CA HIS A 414 31.50 -32.62 -56.68
C HIS A 414 30.97 -33.96 -57.18
N GLU A 415 29.64 -34.12 -57.29
CA GLU A 415 29.04 -35.33 -57.88
C GLU A 415 29.47 -35.51 -59.35
N ASN A 416 29.46 -34.43 -60.14
CA ASN A 416 29.94 -34.46 -61.53
C ASN A 416 31.43 -34.79 -61.62
N MET A 417 32.27 -34.24 -60.73
CA MET A 417 33.70 -34.57 -60.71
C MET A 417 33.96 -36.02 -60.30
N GLU A 418 33.20 -36.57 -59.35
CA GLU A 418 33.31 -37.97 -58.96
C GLU A 418 32.93 -38.92 -60.12
N LEU A 419 31.88 -38.58 -60.88
CA LEU A 419 31.51 -39.30 -62.10
C LEU A 419 32.62 -39.25 -63.16
N VAL A 420 33.25 -38.09 -63.36
CA VAL A 420 34.39 -37.93 -64.30
C VAL A 420 35.59 -38.78 -63.85
N VAL A 421 35.98 -38.72 -62.57
CA VAL A 421 37.08 -39.52 -62.03
C VAL A 421 36.81 -41.01 -62.18
N THR A 422 35.57 -41.44 -61.94
CA THR A 422 35.16 -42.86 -62.06
C THR A 422 35.23 -43.33 -63.52
N ALA A 423 34.83 -42.50 -64.48
CA ALA A 423 34.92 -42.81 -65.91
C ALA A 423 36.39 -42.94 -66.37
N LEU A 424 37.27 -42.08 -65.88
CA LEU A 424 38.70 -42.11 -66.23
C LEU A 424 39.44 -43.32 -65.65
N ARG A 425 39.01 -43.85 -64.51
CA ARG A 425 39.57 -45.08 -63.89
C ARG A 425 39.20 -46.38 -64.61
N LYS A 426 38.24 -46.36 -65.55
CA LYS A 426 37.82 -47.55 -66.33
C LYS A 426 38.67 -47.78 -67.59
N LYS A 427 39.84 -47.17 -67.68
CA LYS A 427 40.89 -47.49 -68.65
C LYS A 427 42.01 -48.23 -67.93
#